data_AF-A0AAW4G805-F1
#
_entry.id   AF-A0AAW4G805-F1
#
_cell.length_a   1.000
_cell.length_b   1.000
_cell.length_c   1.000
_cell.angle_alpha   90.00
_cell.angle_beta   90.00
_cell.angle_gamma   90.00
#
_symmetry.space_group_name_H-M   'P 1'
#
loop_
_entity.id
_entity.type
_entity.pdbx_description
1 polymer ?
#
loop_
_entity_poly.entity_id
_entity_poly.type
_entity_poly.pdbx_seq_one_letter_code
_entity_poly.pdbx_strand_id
1 'polypeptide(L)' 'MWHSWAVEWTPDRIAVYLDGVRWAVTTDTARFPPRAMHLCLQLDNFGGVTAPGGKMFVDWVAEYPV' A
#
# COMPACT_ATOMS: atom_id res chain seq x y z
N MET A 1 -6.20 2.70 17.25
CA MET A 1 -7.01 3.53 16.34
C MET A 1 -6.88 2.96 14.94
N TRP A 2 -7.94 2.98 14.14
CA TRP A 2 -7.88 2.60 12.72
C TRP A 2 -7.30 3.75 11.90
N HIS A 3 -6.56 3.43 10.83
CA HIS A 3 -6.02 4.40 9.88
C HIS A 3 -6.33 3.94 8.46
N SER A 4 -6.53 4.88 7.56
CA SER A 4 -6.75 4.57 6.14
C SER A 4 -5.45 4.76 5.37
N TRP A 5 -5.08 3.74 4.59
CA TRP A 5 -4.00 3.81 3.61
C TRP A 5 -4.59 3.71 2.22
N ALA A 6 -4.06 4.51 1.29
CA ALA A 6 -4.44 4.44 -0.11
C ALA A 6 -3.23 4.60 -1.01
N VAL A 7 -3.30 3.97 -2.19
CA VAL A 7 -2.36 4.16 -3.29
C VAL A 7 -3.17 4.58 -4.50
N GLU A 8 -2.81 5.71 -5.07
CA GLU A 8 -3.29 6.16 -6.39
C GLU A 8 -2.17 5.92 -7.39
N TRP A 9 -2.48 5.21 -8.47
CA TRP A 9 -1.52 4.86 -9.50
C TRP A 9 -2.06 5.18 -10.88
N THR A 10 -1.49 6.20 -11.49
CA THR A 10 -1.75 6.65 -12.86
C THR A 10 -0.55 6.34 -13.77
N PRO A 11 -0.67 6.50 -15.10
CA PRO A 11 0.47 6.32 -16.01
C PRO A 11 1.67 7.24 -15.73
N ASP A 12 1.45 8.38 -15.06
CA ASP A 12 2.43 9.44 -14.81
C ASP A 12 2.85 9.57 -13.33
N ARG A 13 2.11 8.99 -12.38
CA ARG A 13 2.34 9.16 -10.95
C ARG A 13 1.92 7.95 -10.12
N ILE A 14 2.69 7.67 -9.07
CA ILE A 14 2.23 6.85 -7.94
C ILE A 14 2.25 7.73 -6.68
N ALA A 15 1.11 7.86 -6.00
CA ALA A 15 0.97 8.60 -4.76
C ALA A 15 0.42 7.71 -3.64
N VAL A 16 0.98 7.85 -2.44
CA VAL A 16 0.55 7.13 -1.24
C VAL A 16 -0.06 8.13 -0.26
N TYR A 17 -1.18 7.77 0.33
CA TYR A 17 -1.91 8.60 1.28
C TYR A 17 -2.06 7.88 2.62
N LEU A 18 -1.92 8.63 3.71
CA LEU A 18 -2.23 8.23 5.08
C LEU A 18 -3.31 9.18 5.60
N ASP A 19 -4.46 8.62 5.99
CA ASP A 19 -5.61 9.38 6.50
C ASP A 19 -6.03 10.52 5.57
N GLY A 20 -6.01 10.26 4.26
CA GLY A 20 -6.36 11.22 3.21
C GLY A 20 -5.27 12.26 2.88
N VAL A 21 -4.17 12.29 3.62
CA VAL A 21 -3.05 13.22 3.40
C VAL A 21 -1.96 12.53 2.57
N ARG A 22 -1.48 13.20 1.52
CA ARG A 22 -0.40 12.66 0.67
C ARG A 22 0.88 12.52 1.50
N TRP A 23 1.28 11.27 1.71
CA TRP A 23 2.45 10.90 2.50
C TRP A 23 3.70 10.77 1.63
N ALA A 24 3.56 10.21 0.43
CA ALA A 24 4.65 10.06 -0.53
C ALA A 24 4.16 10.16 -1.97
N VAL A 25 5.06 10.51 -2.89
CA VAL A 25 4.78 10.57 -4.32
C VAL A 25 6.04 10.29 -5.14
N THR A 26 5.88 9.60 -6.26
CA THR A 26 6.90 9.49 -7.30
C THR A 26 6.28 9.75 -8.67
N THR A 27 7.04 10.45 -9.52
CA THR A 27 6.77 10.65 -10.95
C THR A 27 7.88 10.07 -11.82
N ASP A 28 8.83 9.34 -11.23
CA ASP A 28 9.87 8.61 -11.96
C ASP A 28 9.28 7.33 -12.54
N THR A 29 8.71 7.44 -13.74
CA THR A 29 8.00 6.35 -14.44
C THR A 29 8.92 5.17 -14.76
N ALA A 30 10.24 5.37 -14.83
CA ALA A 30 11.20 4.29 -15.06
C ALA A 30 11.27 3.29 -13.89
N ARG A 31 10.73 3.67 -12.71
CA ARG A 31 10.64 2.80 -11.52
C ARG A 31 9.27 2.16 -11.34
N PHE A 32 8.32 2.43 -12.24
CA PHE A 32 6.97 1.90 -12.07
C PHE A 32 6.97 0.39 -12.32
N PRO A 33 6.12 -0.37 -11.62
CA PRO A 33 5.97 -1.78 -11.93
C PRO A 33 5.58 -1.96 -13.41
N PRO A 34 6.22 -2.89 -14.15
CA PRO A 34 6.09 -2.95 -15.61
C PRO A 34 4.78 -3.57 -16.11
N ARG A 35 3.88 -3.96 -15.20
CA ARG A 35 2.65 -4.71 -15.51
C ARG A 35 1.56 -4.44 -14.47
N ALA A 36 0.34 -4.83 -14.82
CA ALA A 36 -0.80 -4.83 -13.89
C ALA A 36 -0.46 -5.62 -12.61
N MET A 37 -0.88 -5.06 -11.48
CA MET A 37 -0.70 -5.64 -10.15
C MET A 37 -2.05 -6.10 -9.60
N HIS A 38 -2.01 -6.91 -8.55
CA HIS A 38 -3.18 -7.22 -7.74
C HIS A 38 -2.93 -6.70 -6.33
N LEU A 39 -3.98 -6.32 -5.62
CA LEU A 39 -3.87 -5.96 -4.21
C LEU A 39 -3.44 -7.18 -3.39
N CYS A 40 -2.48 -6.97 -2.47
CA CYS A 40 -2.05 -7.98 -1.52
C CYS A 40 -1.96 -7.37 -0.11
N LEU A 41 -2.48 -8.10 0.87
CA LEU A 41 -2.39 -7.78 2.30
C LEU A 41 -1.63 -8.92 2.95
N GLN A 42 -0.43 -8.63 3.46
CA GLN A 42 0.45 -9.65 4.02
C GLN A 42 1.00 -9.18 5.36
N LEU A 43 0.95 -10.08 6.35
CA LEU A 43 1.66 -9.94 7.61
C LEU A 43 2.88 -10.86 7.56
N ASP A 44 4.06 -10.28 7.39
CA ASP A 44 5.31 -11.03 7.28
C ASP A 44 6.23 -10.78 8.46
N ASN A 45 7.11 -11.76 8.69
CA ASN A 45 8.34 -11.56 9.45
C ASN A 45 9.54 -11.60 8.49
N PHE A 46 10.24 -10.48 8.34
CA PHE A 46 11.44 -10.38 7.50
C PHE A 46 12.72 -10.78 8.26
N GLY A 47 12.66 -11.84 9.07
CA GLY A 47 13.85 -12.43 9.73
C GLY A 47 14.21 -11.87 11.10
N GLY A 48 13.30 -11.15 11.77
CA GLY A 48 13.47 -10.69 13.15
C GLY A 48 13.05 -11.74 14.19
N VAL A 49 13.36 -11.46 15.46
CA VAL A 49 12.83 -12.24 16.60
C VAL A 49 11.30 -12.13 16.59
N THR A 50 10.62 -13.26 16.44
CA THR A 50 9.15 -13.29 16.45
C THR A 50 8.64 -13.36 17.88
N ALA A 51 7.88 -12.34 18.27
CA ALA A 51 6.93 -12.50 19.36
C ALA A 51 5.73 -13.33 18.85
N PRO A 52 5.26 -14.34 19.59
CA PRO A 52 4.03 -15.02 19.23
C PRO A 52 2.86 -14.04 19.22
N GLY A 53 1.94 -14.20 18.25
CA GLY A 53 0.67 -13.47 18.24
C GLY A 53 0.65 -12.17 17.43
N GLY A 54 1.55 -11.99 16.45
CA GLY A 54 1.39 -10.94 15.44
C GLY A 54 0.03 -11.06 14.74
N LYS A 55 -0.74 -9.97 14.69
CA LYS A 55 -2.05 -9.91 14.05
C LYS A 55 -2.14 -8.65 13.21
N MET A 56 -2.69 -8.79 12.01
CA MET A 56 -3.10 -7.69 11.16
C MET A 56 -4.62 -7.71 11.08
N PHE A 57 -5.24 -6.56 11.30
CA PHE A 57 -6.69 -6.40 11.18
C PHE A 57 -6.95 -5.42 10.04
N VAL A 58 -7.89 -5.78 9.16
CA VAL A 58 -8.32 -4.95 8.04
C VAL A 58 -9.84 -4.93 8.09
N ASP A 59 -10.41 -3.72 8.22
CA ASP A 59 -11.85 -3.53 8.32
C ASP A 59 -12.50 -3.62 6.93
N TRP A 60 -11.92 -2.95 5.94
CA TRP A 60 -12.40 -2.97 4.56
C TRP A 60 -11.28 -2.72 3.56
N VAL A 61 -11.58 -3.02 2.29
CA VAL A 61 -10.77 -2.73 1.11
C VAL A 61 -11.70 -2.27 0.00
N ALA A 62 -11.26 -1.31 -0.81
CA ALA A 62 -11.90 -0.96 -2.06
C ALA A 62 -10.85 -0.69 -3.14
N GLU A 63 -11.19 -1.03 -4.38
CA GLU A 63 -10.42 -0.70 -5.57
C GLU A 63 -11.31 0.14 -6.49
N TYR A 64 -10.74 1.22 -7.02
CA TYR A 64 -11.44 2.14 -7.90
C TYR A 64 -10.67 2.24 -9.23
N PRO A 65 -11.37 2.32 -10.37
CA PRO A 65 -10.72 2.64 -11.62
C PRO A 65 -10.09 4.04 -11.54
N VAL A 66 -8.99 4.21 -12.27
CA VAL A 66 -8.24 5.46 -12.37
C VAL A 66 -8.51 6.10 -13.72
#